data_AF-A0A5N3ZYF2-F1
#
_entry.id   AF-A0A5N3ZYF2-F1
#
_cell.length_a   1.000
_cell.length_b   1.000
_cell.length_c   1.000
_cell.angle_alpha   90.00
_cell.angle_beta   90.00
_cell.angle_gamma   90.00
#
_symmetry.space_group_name_H-M   'P 1'
#
loop_
_entity.id
_entity.type
_entity.pdbx_description
1 polymer ?
#
loop_
_entity_poly.entity_id
_entity_poly.type
_entity_poly.pdbx_seq_one_letter_code
_entity_poly.pdbx_strand_id
1 'polypeptide(L)'
;MITLRFLWRQKKVQRVPLQSTKKKKKITKKMSTVDSDRQREMARERKRRQRERIKADAMMYQREKEKERERYQKRKLEGKLKPISERSKREQRKQRKMWRKNNHTYQAKKKLNKNNTEGLGDAQPSVSIKIKLGRKKVLSTRSKTSNLLLKERHLRKRQEKMTVKWKNKYFYLKNKVKNNEPPTPKKAVEKRLLREEIQEKLRRNYSLAKF
;
A
#
# COMPACT_ATOMS: atom_id res chain seq x y z
N MET A 1 -26.28 -60.68 28.15
CA MET A 1 -25.19 -59.73 27.84
C MET A 1 -25.52 -58.98 26.56
N ILE A 2 -25.99 -57.73 26.66
CA ILE A 2 -26.49 -56.95 25.53
C ILE A 2 -25.42 -55.92 25.14
N THR A 3 -24.78 -56.11 23.98
CA THR A 3 -23.78 -55.19 23.45
C THR A 3 -24.44 -54.09 22.63
N LEU A 4 -24.57 -52.90 23.23
CA LEU A 4 -25.01 -51.68 22.55
C LEU A 4 -23.92 -51.18 21.59
N ARG A 5 -24.06 -51.49 20.29
CA ARG A 5 -23.28 -50.87 19.21
C ARG A 5 -23.78 -49.44 18.97
N PHE A 6 -23.03 -48.47 19.47
CA PHE A 6 -23.27 -47.03 19.25
C PHE A 6 -22.87 -46.67 17.80
N LEU A 7 -23.87 -46.50 16.92
CA LEU A 7 -23.67 -46.12 15.52
C LEU A 7 -23.44 -44.60 15.43
N TRP A 8 -22.19 -44.17 15.26
CA TRP A 8 -21.83 -42.76 15.07
C TRP A 8 -22.19 -42.31 13.64
N ARG A 9 -23.41 -41.80 13.47
CA ARG A 9 -23.91 -41.27 12.18
C ARG A 9 -23.25 -39.91 11.91
N GLN A 10 -22.16 -39.93 11.14
CA GLN A 10 -21.49 -38.75 10.59
C GLN A 10 -22.46 -37.91 9.73
N LYS A 11 -23.02 -36.83 10.29
CA LYS A 11 -23.70 -35.78 9.52
C LYS A 11 -22.65 -35.00 8.73
N LYS A 12 -22.45 -35.35 7.46
CA LYS A 12 -21.74 -34.49 6.49
C LYS A 12 -22.54 -33.21 6.28
N VAL A 13 -22.18 -32.16 7.01
CA VAL A 13 -22.67 -30.80 6.74
C VAL A 13 -22.02 -30.34 5.43
N GLN A 14 -22.78 -30.40 4.32
CA GLN A 14 -22.34 -29.79 3.07
C GLN A 14 -22.24 -28.27 3.29
N ARG A 15 -21.01 -27.74 3.32
CA ARG A 15 -20.78 -26.29 3.32
C ARG A 15 -21.11 -25.74 1.94
N VAL A 16 -22.26 -25.09 1.82
CA VAL A 16 -22.64 -24.32 0.63
C VAL A 16 -21.60 -23.22 0.41
N PRO A 17 -20.98 -23.10 -0.78
CA PRO A 17 -20.02 -22.04 -1.05
C PRO A 17 -20.75 -20.68 -1.11
N LEU A 18 -20.41 -19.79 -0.17
CA LEU A 18 -20.84 -18.40 -0.19
C LEU A 18 -20.40 -17.73 -1.50
N GLN A 19 -21.38 -17.36 -2.31
CA GLN A 19 -21.20 -16.57 -3.53
C GLN A 19 -20.42 -15.29 -3.20
N SER A 20 -19.27 -15.11 -3.88
CA SER A 20 -18.41 -13.95 -3.68
C SER A 20 -19.10 -12.66 -4.12
N THR A 21 -19.64 -11.89 -3.18
CA THR A 21 -20.13 -10.54 -3.48
C THR A 21 -18.93 -9.67 -3.85
N LYS A 22 -18.85 -9.25 -5.12
CA LYS A 22 -17.84 -8.31 -5.62
C LYS A 22 -17.84 -7.06 -4.74
N LYS A 23 -16.83 -6.91 -3.87
CA LYS A 23 -16.65 -5.72 -3.04
C LYS A 23 -16.51 -4.50 -3.95
N LYS A 24 -17.55 -3.65 -3.99
CA LYS A 24 -17.50 -2.34 -4.65
C LYS A 24 -16.32 -1.57 -4.06
N LYS A 25 -15.32 -1.24 -4.89
CA LYS A 25 -14.19 -0.39 -4.49
C LYS A 25 -14.75 0.98 -4.11
N LYS A 26 -14.72 1.33 -2.81
CA LYS A 26 -15.00 2.68 -2.34
C LYS A 26 -14.01 3.64 -2.98
N ILE A 27 -14.52 4.55 -3.82
CA ILE A 27 -13.75 5.67 -4.37
C ILE A 27 -13.54 6.66 -3.23
N THR A 28 -12.38 6.62 -2.59
CA THR A 28 -12.00 7.62 -1.59
C THR A 28 -11.62 8.90 -2.33
N LYS A 29 -12.44 9.96 -2.21
CA LYS A 29 -12.13 11.31 -2.68
C LYS A 29 -10.80 11.74 -2.06
N LYS A 30 -9.79 12.00 -2.87
CA LYS A 30 -8.48 12.44 -2.37
C LYS A 30 -8.63 13.87 -1.87
N MET A 31 -8.54 14.04 -0.55
CA MET A 31 -8.54 15.35 0.10
C MET A 31 -7.29 16.15 -0.26
N SER A 32 -7.38 17.48 -0.21
CA SER A 32 -6.24 18.37 -0.43
C SER A 32 -5.16 18.14 0.63
N THR A 33 -3.91 18.46 0.31
CA THR A 33 -2.77 18.32 1.25
C THR A 33 -2.93 19.20 2.48
N VAL A 34 -3.50 20.39 2.32
CA VAL A 34 -3.74 21.35 3.41
C VAL A 34 -4.80 20.83 4.38
N ASP A 35 -5.89 20.28 3.86
CA ASP A 35 -6.95 19.68 4.69
C ASP A 35 -6.46 18.46 5.46
N SER A 36 -5.56 17.67 4.87
CA SER A 36 -4.92 16.53 5.53
C SER A 36 -4.08 16.98 6.73
N ASP A 37 -3.28 18.05 6.60
CA ASP A 37 -2.41 18.50 7.67
C ASP A 37 -3.21 19.17 8.81
N ARG A 38 -4.24 19.95 8.49
CA ARG A 38 -5.18 20.50 9.49
C ARG A 38 -5.89 19.39 10.28
N GLN A 39 -6.34 18.33 9.60
CA GLN A 39 -6.94 17.18 10.30
C GLN A 39 -5.93 16.43 11.18
N ARG A 40 -4.67 16.32 10.76
CA ARG A 40 -3.61 15.73 11.60
C ARG A 40 -3.36 16.55 12.85
N GLU A 41 -3.37 17.87 12.76
CA GLU A 41 -3.23 18.76 13.92
C GLU A 41 -4.41 18.62 14.87
N MET A 42 -5.65 18.67 14.38
CA MET A 42 -6.84 18.43 15.20
C MET A 42 -6.82 17.06 15.88
N ALA A 43 -6.35 16.02 15.19
CA ALA A 43 -6.20 14.69 15.78
C ALA A 43 -5.10 14.63 16.86
N ARG A 44 -3.98 15.35 16.68
CA ARG A 44 -2.93 15.50 17.71
C ARG A 44 -3.47 16.21 18.94
N GLU A 45 -4.20 17.29 18.73
CA GLU A 45 -4.79 18.10 19.81
C GLU A 45 -5.83 17.31 20.61
N ARG A 46 -6.72 16.57 19.93
CA ARG A 46 -7.68 15.68 20.60
C ARG A 46 -6.97 14.63 21.47
N LYS A 47 -5.88 14.04 20.98
CA LYS A 47 -5.08 13.08 21.76
C LYS A 47 -4.36 13.74 22.93
N ARG A 48 -3.89 14.98 22.77
CA ARG A 48 -3.27 15.74 23.86
C ARG A 48 -4.26 15.95 25.01
N ARG A 49 -5.44 16.49 24.71
CA ARG A 49 -6.51 16.69 25.70
C ARG A 49 -6.94 15.39 26.38
N GLN A 50 -7.02 14.30 25.62
CA GLN A 50 -7.32 12.98 26.19
C GLN A 50 -6.26 12.55 27.22
N ARG A 51 -4.96 12.75 26.94
CA ARG A 51 -3.88 12.43 27.87
C ARG A 51 -3.92 13.32 29.11
N GLU A 52 -4.23 14.59 28.95
CA GLU A 52 -4.37 15.54 30.06
C GLU A 52 -5.54 15.13 30.97
N ARG A 53 -6.69 14.72 30.41
CA ARG A 53 -7.81 14.17 31.18
C ARG A 53 -7.44 12.90 31.95
N ILE A 54 -6.75 11.95 31.30
CA ILE A 54 -6.29 10.71 31.96
C ILE A 54 -5.28 11.00 33.05
N LYS A 55 -4.42 12.02 32.88
CA LYS A 55 -3.43 12.41 33.88
C LYS A 55 -4.07 13.12 35.08
N ALA A 56 -5.14 13.87 34.86
CA ALA A 56 -5.85 14.62 35.90
C ALA A 56 -6.60 13.71 36.89
N ASP A 57 -7.04 12.53 36.45
CA ASP A 57 -7.74 11.54 37.28
C ASP A 57 -6.82 10.37 37.64
N ALA A 58 -6.53 10.21 38.94
CA ALA A 58 -5.63 9.19 39.47
C ALA A 58 -6.12 7.75 39.19
N MET A 59 -7.42 7.49 39.25
CA MET A 59 -7.99 6.16 39.04
C MET A 59 -7.88 5.76 37.56
N MET A 60 -8.19 6.70 36.66
CA MET A 60 -8.04 6.49 35.21
C MET A 60 -6.57 6.33 34.81
N TYR A 61 -5.66 7.04 35.46
CA TYR A 61 -4.23 6.90 35.23
C TYR A 61 -3.70 5.51 35.62
N GLN A 62 -4.10 5.00 36.79
CA GLN A 62 -3.71 3.66 37.25
C GLN A 62 -4.24 2.57 36.30
N ARG A 63 -5.51 2.67 35.90
CA ARG A 63 -6.12 1.74 34.94
C ARG A 63 -5.41 1.71 33.59
N GLU A 64 -4.97 2.86 33.08
CA GLU A 64 -4.23 2.92 31.82
C GLU A 64 -2.82 2.32 31.95
N LYS A 65 -2.15 2.51 33.10
CA LYS A 65 -0.88 1.83 33.40
C LYS A 65 -1.03 0.32 33.45
N GLU A 66 -2.06 -0.20 34.09
CA GLU A 66 -2.37 -1.63 34.14
C GLU A 66 -2.59 -2.21 32.75
N LYS A 67 -3.40 -1.54 31.94
CA LYS A 67 -3.65 -1.91 30.55
C LYS A 67 -2.36 -1.90 29.72
N GLU A 68 -1.44 -0.98 29.96
CA GLU A 68 -0.12 -0.98 29.31
C GLU A 68 0.74 -2.18 29.74
N ARG A 69 0.75 -2.50 31.05
CA ARG A 69 1.43 -3.69 31.60
C ARG A 69 0.89 -4.98 30.97
N GLU A 70 -0.43 -5.14 30.89
CA GLU A 70 -1.06 -6.30 30.24
C GLU A 70 -0.68 -6.40 28.76
N ARG A 71 -0.70 -5.28 28.02
CA ARG A 71 -0.27 -5.25 26.61
C ARG A 71 1.18 -5.66 26.44
N TYR A 72 2.05 -5.23 27.36
CA TYR A 72 3.45 -5.61 27.37
C TYR A 72 3.60 -7.12 27.62
N GLN A 73 2.95 -7.66 28.65
CA GLN A 73 2.96 -9.09 28.96
C GLN A 73 2.45 -9.93 27.78
N LYS A 74 1.32 -9.55 27.17
CA LYS A 74 0.80 -10.23 25.97
C LYS A 74 1.82 -10.24 24.82
N ARG A 75 2.46 -9.10 24.52
CA ARG A 75 3.48 -9.02 23.47
C ARG A 75 4.76 -9.79 23.80
N LYS A 76 5.09 -9.92 25.07
CA LYS A 76 6.22 -10.72 25.56
C LYS A 76 5.91 -12.21 25.36
N LEU A 77 4.72 -12.67 25.78
CA LEU A 77 4.24 -14.05 25.58
C LEU A 77 4.12 -14.41 24.09
N GLU A 78 3.62 -13.50 23.26
CA GLU A 78 3.55 -13.67 21.79
C GLU A 78 4.94 -13.68 21.11
N GLY A 79 6.04 -13.48 21.84
CA GLY A 79 7.40 -13.44 21.28
C GLY A 79 7.68 -12.23 20.37
N LYS A 80 6.83 -11.19 20.42
CA LYS A 80 7.03 -9.95 19.64
C LYS A 80 8.07 -9.02 20.29
N LEU A 81 8.22 -9.11 21.61
CA LEU A 81 9.23 -8.37 22.36
C LEU A 81 10.45 -9.27 22.63
N LYS A 82 11.32 -9.40 21.64
CA LYS A 82 12.59 -10.12 21.77
C LYS A 82 13.72 -9.19 22.23
N PRO A 83 14.56 -9.60 23.20
CA PRO A 83 15.81 -8.92 23.52
C PRO A 83 16.73 -8.92 22.29
N ILE A 84 17.70 -8.01 22.24
CA ILE A 84 18.52 -7.83 21.04
C ILE A 84 19.38 -9.06 20.73
N SER A 85 19.82 -9.80 21.75
CA SER A 85 20.58 -11.04 21.64
C SER A 85 19.83 -12.12 20.86
N GLU A 86 18.53 -12.28 21.13
CA GLU A 86 17.66 -13.29 20.51
C GLU A 86 17.17 -12.91 19.10
N ARG A 87 17.46 -11.70 18.63
CA ARG A 87 17.11 -11.26 17.27
C ARG A 87 18.13 -11.76 16.25
N SER A 88 17.70 -11.95 15.01
CA SER A 88 18.61 -12.27 13.91
C SER A 88 19.66 -11.18 13.71
N LYS A 89 20.90 -11.53 13.30
CA LYS A 89 21.98 -10.58 12.98
C LYS A 89 21.50 -9.43 12.06
N ARG A 90 20.63 -9.74 11.09
CA ARG A 90 20.05 -8.75 10.17
C ARG A 90 19.14 -7.75 10.89
N GLU A 91 18.32 -8.23 11.82
CA GLU A 91 17.42 -7.39 12.63
C GLU A 91 18.19 -6.56 13.65
N GLN A 92 19.20 -7.14 14.29
CA GLN A 92 20.12 -6.42 15.17
C GLN A 92 20.77 -5.25 14.42
N ARG A 93 21.27 -5.48 13.20
CA ARG A 93 21.85 -4.41 12.35
C ARG A 93 20.82 -3.32 12.02
N LYS A 94 19.59 -3.70 11.69
CA LYS A 94 18.49 -2.75 11.42
C LYS A 94 18.17 -1.91 12.67
N GLN A 95 18.08 -2.55 13.83
CA GLN A 95 17.81 -1.89 15.12
C GLN A 95 18.93 -0.91 15.48
N ARG A 96 20.21 -1.33 15.41
CA ARG A 96 21.37 -0.47 15.65
C ARG A 96 21.43 0.71 14.67
N LYS A 97 21.05 0.51 13.41
CA LYS A 97 20.94 1.60 12.41
C LYS A 97 19.86 2.60 12.82
N MET A 98 18.69 2.14 13.28
CA MET A 98 17.63 3.01 13.77
C MET A 98 18.04 3.75 15.05
N TRP A 99 18.73 3.10 15.99
CA TRP A 99 19.27 3.76 17.18
C TRP A 99 20.25 4.87 16.84
N ARG A 100 21.21 4.64 15.92
CA ARG A 100 22.13 5.68 15.46
C ARG A 100 21.40 6.87 14.84
N LYS A 101 20.39 6.62 14.00
CA LYS A 101 19.55 7.68 13.43
C LYS A 101 18.80 8.47 14.50
N ASN A 102 18.14 7.77 15.42
CA ASN A 102 17.38 8.42 16.49
C ASN A 102 18.28 9.23 17.41
N ASN A 103 19.46 8.72 17.77
CA ASN A 103 20.45 9.44 18.55
C ASN A 103 20.92 10.70 17.83
N HIS A 104 21.25 10.60 16.54
CA HIS A 104 21.60 11.77 15.73
C HIS A 104 20.47 12.82 15.71
N THR A 105 19.22 12.39 15.47
CA THR A 105 18.06 13.29 15.49
C THR A 105 17.84 13.92 16.87
N TYR A 106 18.00 13.15 17.95
CA TYR A 106 17.90 13.65 19.31
C TYR A 106 18.98 14.69 19.61
N GLN A 107 20.23 14.41 19.27
CA GLN A 107 21.34 15.35 19.45
C GLN A 107 21.15 16.63 18.63
N ALA A 108 20.69 16.51 17.39
CA ALA A 108 20.36 17.67 16.55
C ALA A 108 19.26 18.54 17.19
N LYS A 109 18.18 17.93 17.69
CA LYS A 109 17.13 18.65 18.42
C LYS A 109 17.64 19.28 19.71
N LYS A 110 18.46 18.57 20.48
CA LYS A 110 19.08 19.07 21.70
C LYS A 110 19.94 20.30 21.42
N LYS A 111 20.76 20.28 20.36
CA LYS A 111 21.55 21.43 19.92
C LYS A 111 20.68 22.61 19.48
N LEU A 112 19.62 22.37 18.70
CA LEU A 112 18.68 23.42 18.30
C LEU A 112 18.01 24.08 19.53
N ASN A 113 17.58 23.27 20.49
CA ASN A 113 16.97 23.79 21.70
C ASN A 113 17.98 24.59 22.54
N LYS A 114 19.22 24.11 22.69
CA LYS A 114 20.29 24.86 23.37
C LYS A 114 20.57 26.21 22.71
N ASN A 115 20.69 26.23 21.38
CA ASN A 115 20.90 27.48 20.63
C ASN A 115 19.72 28.46 20.75
N ASN A 116 18.50 27.97 21.01
CA ASN A 116 17.34 28.83 21.27
C ASN A 116 17.31 29.34 22.72
N THR A 117 17.97 28.66 23.66
CA THR A 117 18.07 29.06 25.08
C THR A 117 19.28 29.95 25.34
N GLU A 118 20.36 29.82 24.56
CA GLU A 118 21.63 30.53 24.71
C GLU A 118 21.72 31.85 23.90
N GLY A 119 20.58 32.44 23.51
CA GLY A 119 20.49 33.68 22.73
C GLY A 119 20.77 34.99 23.49
N LEU A 120 21.66 34.96 24.49
CA LEU A 120 22.15 36.13 25.26
C LEU A 120 23.64 35.89 25.63
N GLY A 121 24.51 35.78 24.62
CA GLY A 121 25.94 35.60 24.86
C GLY A 121 26.76 35.79 23.59
N ASP A 122 27.76 36.66 23.68
CA ASP A 122 28.46 37.31 22.58
C ASP A 122 29.32 36.42 21.65
N ALA A 123 29.32 36.85 20.39
CA ALA A 123 30.36 36.78 19.35
C ALA A 123 31.24 35.52 19.17
N GLN A 124 31.21 34.97 17.95
CA GLN A 124 32.28 35.12 16.94
C GLN A 124 31.85 34.47 15.60
N PRO A 125 31.78 35.19 14.47
CA PRO A 125 31.41 34.61 13.18
C PRO A 125 32.65 33.99 12.52
N SER A 126 32.94 32.72 12.83
CA SER A 126 33.97 31.99 12.09
C SER A 126 33.53 31.74 10.65
N VAL A 127 34.46 31.97 9.71
CA VAL A 127 34.42 31.98 8.24
C VAL A 127 33.64 30.81 7.57
N SER A 128 33.22 29.80 8.32
CA SER A 128 32.48 28.61 7.84
C SER A 128 31.02 28.86 7.41
N ILE A 129 30.41 29.99 7.81
CA ILE A 129 28.97 30.24 7.56
C ILE A 129 28.70 30.51 6.07
N LYS A 130 29.52 31.32 5.38
CA LYS A 130 29.39 31.60 3.94
C LYS A 130 29.51 30.32 3.10
N ILE A 131 30.48 29.45 3.42
CA ILE A 131 30.69 28.18 2.70
C ILE A 131 29.49 27.23 2.92
N LYS A 132 28.97 27.14 4.14
CA LYS A 132 27.77 26.34 4.47
C LYS A 132 26.51 26.87 3.79
N LEU A 133 26.34 28.19 3.71
CA LEU A 133 25.21 28.83 3.03
C LEU A 133 25.27 28.61 1.51
N GLY A 134 26.45 28.73 0.89
CA GLY A 134 26.67 28.42 -0.52
C GLY A 134 26.33 26.96 -0.87
N ARG A 135 26.82 26.01 -0.08
CA ARG A 135 26.50 24.58 -0.24
C ARG A 135 25.00 24.28 -0.09
N LYS A 136 24.30 24.93 0.86
CA LYS A 136 22.84 24.79 1.01
C LYS A 136 22.07 25.32 -0.20
N LYS A 137 22.49 26.46 -0.78
CA LYS A 137 21.88 27.01 -2.00
C LYS A 137 22.06 26.05 -3.19
N VAL A 138 23.26 25.51 -3.40
CA VAL A 138 23.55 24.52 -4.46
C VAL A 138 22.74 23.22 -4.28
N LEU A 139 22.59 22.73 -3.04
CA LEU A 139 21.76 21.54 -2.78
C LEU A 139 20.27 21.81 -3.02
N SER A 140 19.78 23.03 -2.70
CA SER A 140 18.40 23.43 -2.96
C SER A 140 18.10 23.52 -4.46
N THR A 141 18.97 24.16 -5.24
CA THR A 141 18.81 24.23 -6.71
C THR A 141 18.86 22.85 -7.35
N ARG A 142 19.82 21.99 -6.95
CA ARG A 142 19.90 20.60 -7.43
C ARG A 142 18.68 19.76 -7.06
N SER A 143 18.10 19.98 -5.89
CA SER A 143 16.85 19.30 -5.49
C SER A 143 15.66 19.79 -6.32
N LYS A 144 15.57 21.11 -6.58
CA LYS A 144 14.52 21.69 -7.44
C LYS A 144 14.60 21.15 -8.87
N THR A 145 15.78 21.12 -9.47
CA THR A 145 15.96 20.59 -10.83
C THR A 145 15.62 19.11 -10.91
N SER A 146 16.08 18.30 -9.94
CA SER A 146 15.72 16.87 -9.86
C SER A 146 14.20 16.66 -9.75
N ASN A 147 13.52 17.46 -8.92
CA ASN A 147 12.06 17.38 -8.77
C ASN A 147 11.32 17.81 -10.05
N LEU A 148 11.83 18.81 -10.78
CA LEU A 148 11.28 19.23 -12.07
C LEU A 148 11.42 18.12 -13.12
N LEU A 149 12.60 17.54 -13.27
CA LEU A 149 12.84 16.41 -14.17
C LEU A 149 11.93 15.22 -13.85
N LEU A 150 11.70 14.95 -12.55
CA LEU A 150 10.79 13.90 -12.12
C LEU A 150 9.33 14.20 -12.52
N LYS A 151 8.89 15.45 -12.36
CA LYS A 151 7.56 15.90 -12.82
C LYS A 151 7.40 15.75 -14.33
N GLU A 152 8.37 16.19 -15.12
CA GLU A 152 8.36 16.04 -16.58
C GLU A 152 8.31 14.58 -17.01
N ARG A 153 9.11 13.71 -16.37
CA ARG A 153 9.09 12.27 -16.62
C ARG A 153 7.71 11.67 -16.35
N HIS A 154 7.03 12.12 -15.31
CA HIS A 154 5.66 11.68 -15.02
C HIS A 154 4.64 12.20 -16.03
N LEU A 155 4.79 13.43 -16.52
CA LEU A 155 3.93 13.99 -17.57
C LEU A 155 4.10 13.24 -18.89
N ARG A 156 5.34 12.98 -19.33
CA ARG A 156 5.62 12.17 -20.53
C ARG A 156 5.01 10.77 -20.42
N LYS A 157 5.20 10.09 -19.28
CA LYS A 157 4.56 8.78 -19.02
C LYS A 157 3.03 8.82 -19.07
N ARG A 158 2.40 9.93 -18.67
CA ARG A 158 0.94 10.09 -18.80
C ARG A 158 0.54 10.29 -20.25
N GLN A 159 1.27 11.10 -21.00
CA GLN A 159 1.04 11.30 -22.44
C GLN A 159 1.20 9.98 -23.20
N GLU A 160 2.26 9.22 -22.96
CA GLU A 160 2.48 7.88 -23.55
C GLU A 160 1.31 6.93 -23.26
N LYS A 161 0.81 6.91 -22.02
CA LYS A 161 -0.37 6.09 -21.69
C LYS A 161 -1.62 6.54 -22.43
N MET A 162 -1.81 7.85 -22.62
CA MET A 162 -2.93 8.39 -23.38
C MET A 162 -2.80 8.05 -24.86
N THR A 163 -1.62 8.20 -25.47
CA THR A 163 -1.40 7.86 -26.87
C THR A 163 -1.62 6.37 -27.14
N VAL A 164 -1.11 5.49 -26.27
CA VAL A 164 -1.38 4.03 -26.35
C VAL A 164 -2.88 3.75 -26.21
N LYS A 165 -3.57 4.37 -25.26
CA LYS A 165 -5.01 4.21 -25.08
C LYS A 165 -5.80 4.62 -26.32
N TRP A 166 -5.45 5.76 -26.93
CA TRP A 166 -6.09 6.24 -28.15
C TRP A 166 -5.77 5.38 -29.37
N LYS A 167 -4.52 4.91 -29.52
CA LYS A 167 -4.14 3.92 -30.54
C LYS A 167 -4.98 2.65 -30.41
N ASN A 168 -5.07 2.09 -29.21
CA ASN A 168 -5.87 0.89 -28.96
C ASN A 168 -7.37 1.13 -29.26
N LYS A 169 -7.90 2.30 -28.90
CA LYS A 169 -9.29 2.68 -29.23
C LYS A 169 -9.49 2.79 -30.74
N TYR A 170 -8.56 3.39 -31.46
CA TYR A 170 -8.60 3.48 -32.92
C TYR A 170 -8.59 2.09 -33.57
N PHE A 171 -7.67 1.20 -33.18
CA PHE A 171 -7.62 -0.16 -33.68
C PHE A 171 -8.89 -0.95 -33.37
N TYR A 172 -9.43 -0.81 -32.16
CA TYR A 172 -10.71 -1.42 -31.79
C TYR A 172 -11.85 -0.94 -32.70
N LEU A 173 -11.98 0.37 -32.91
CA LEU A 173 -13.01 0.93 -33.77
C LEU A 173 -12.83 0.48 -35.23
N LYS A 174 -11.60 0.51 -35.75
CA LYS A 174 -11.26 0.03 -37.10
C LYS A 174 -11.64 -1.44 -37.29
N ASN A 175 -11.31 -2.29 -36.32
CA ASN A 175 -11.66 -3.71 -36.38
C ASN A 175 -13.16 -3.96 -36.18
N LYS A 176 -13.83 -3.16 -35.36
CA LYS A 176 -15.28 -3.24 -35.16
C LYS A 176 -16.03 -2.90 -36.45
N VAL A 177 -15.60 -1.87 -37.18
CA VAL A 177 -16.15 -1.53 -38.50
C VAL A 177 -15.90 -2.67 -39.49
N LYS A 178 -14.65 -3.16 -39.59
CA LYS A 178 -14.29 -4.27 -40.48
C LYS A 178 -15.05 -5.59 -40.20
N ASN A 179 -15.41 -5.85 -38.95
CA ASN A 179 -16.17 -7.04 -38.57
C ASN A 179 -17.69 -6.89 -38.78
N ASN A 180 -18.18 -5.65 -38.88
CA ASN A 180 -19.57 -5.33 -39.15
C ASN A 180 -19.86 -5.17 -40.65
N GLU A 181 -18.82 -5.06 -41.49
CA GLU A 181 -18.96 -5.12 -42.94
C GLU A 181 -19.48 -6.52 -43.35
N PRO A 182 -20.47 -6.59 -44.25
CA PRO A 182 -20.95 -7.86 -44.76
C PRO A 182 -19.76 -8.62 -45.37
N PRO A 183 -19.62 -9.93 -45.07
CA PRO A 183 -18.51 -10.72 -45.61
C PRO A 183 -18.56 -10.66 -47.14
N THR A 184 -17.40 -10.50 -47.77
CA THR A 184 -17.32 -10.59 -49.23
C THR A 184 -17.82 -11.96 -49.69
N PRO A 185 -18.42 -12.06 -50.91
CA PRO A 185 -19.01 -13.31 -51.40
C PRO A 185 -18.08 -14.52 -51.27
N LYS A 186 -16.79 -14.33 -51.60
CA LYS A 186 -15.74 -15.35 -51.44
C LYS A 186 -15.57 -15.84 -50.00
N LYS A 187 -15.52 -14.92 -49.01
CA LYS A 187 -15.41 -15.27 -47.59
C LYS A 187 -16.68 -15.90 -47.03
N ALA A 188 -17.85 -15.55 -47.57
CA ALA A 188 -19.12 -16.15 -47.19
C ALA A 188 -19.19 -17.63 -47.63
N VAL A 189 -18.80 -17.92 -48.88
CA VAL A 189 -18.70 -19.29 -49.40
C VAL A 189 -17.69 -20.11 -48.61
N GLU A 190 -16.50 -19.58 -48.36
CA GLU A 190 -15.44 -20.24 -47.59
C GLU A 190 -15.88 -20.58 -46.15
N LYS A 191 -16.58 -19.66 -45.47
CA LYS A 191 -17.19 -19.94 -44.15
C LYS A 191 -18.26 -21.03 -44.20
N ARG A 192 -19.01 -21.13 -45.29
CA ARG A 192 -20.08 -22.12 -45.47
C ARG A 192 -19.49 -23.52 -45.63
N LEU A 193 -18.48 -23.65 -46.49
CA LEU A 193 -17.72 -24.89 -46.70
C LEU A 193 -17.05 -25.36 -45.40
N LEU A 194 -16.39 -24.46 -44.65
CA LEU A 194 -15.81 -24.78 -43.35
C LEU A 194 -16.85 -25.26 -42.33
N ARG A 195 -18.05 -24.68 -42.34
CA ARG A 195 -19.16 -25.13 -41.48
C ARG A 195 -19.62 -26.54 -41.86
N GLU A 196 -19.72 -26.82 -43.15
CA GLU A 196 -20.14 -28.11 -43.69
C GLU A 196 -19.10 -29.20 -43.35
N GLU A 197 -17.81 -28.94 -43.56
CA GLU A 197 -16.73 -29.86 -43.14
C GLU A 197 -16.76 -30.19 -41.64
N ILE A 198 -16.97 -29.18 -40.79
CA ILE A 198 -17.05 -29.37 -39.34
C ILE A 198 -18.26 -30.23 -38.97
N GLN A 199 -19.42 -30.00 -39.61
CA GLN A 199 -20.60 -30.82 -39.38
C GLN A 199 -20.40 -32.26 -39.86
N GLU A 200 -19.72 -32.45 -40.99
CA GLU A 200 -19.43 -33.78 -41.52
C GLU A 200 -18.48 -34.56 -40.61
N LYS A 201 -17.42 -33.92 -40.10
CA LYS A 201 -16.51 -34.51 -39.10
C LYS A 201 -17.24 -34.89 -37.82
N LEU A 202 -18.15 -34.04 -37.34
CA LEU A 202 -18.98 -34.36 -36.19
C LEU A 202 -19.88 -35.56 -36.46
N ARG A 203 -20.57 -35.62 -37.61
CA ARG A 203 -21.41 -36.77 -37.99
C ARG A 203 -20.62 -38.07 -38.05
N ARG A 204 -19.43 -38.06 -38.67
CA ARG A 204 -18.54 -39.24 -38.73
C ARG A 204 -18.10 -39.70 -37.34
N ASN A 205 -17.68 -38.78 -36.47
CA ASN A 205 -17.28 -39.11 -35.10
C ASN A 205 -18.46 -39.66 -34.27
N TYR A 206 -19.66 -39.11 -34.40
CA TYR A 206 -20.85 -39.62 -33.71
C TYR A 206 -21.31 -40.99 -34.26
N SER A 207 -21.07 -41.28 -35.54
CA SER A 207 -21.37 -42.60 -36.12
C SER A 207 -20.40 -43.68 -35.63
N LEU A 208 -19.13 -43.34 -35.44
CA LEU A 208 -18.08 -44.24 -34.95
C LEU A 208 -18.20 -44.52 -33.44
N ALA A 209 -18.77 -43.61 -32.66
CA ALA A 209 -18.97 -43.78 -31.22
C ALA A 209 -20.24 -44.60 -30.85
N LYS A 210 -21.01 -45.06 -31.85
CA LYS A 210 -22.29 -45.77 -31.67
C LYS A 210 -22.19 -47.30 -31.87
N PHE A 211 -20.98 -47.79 -32.15
CA PHE A 211 -20.60 -49.21 -32.15
C PHE A 211 -19.54 -49.41 -31.06
#